data_AF-A0A2C9KSG0-F1
#
_entry.id   AF-A0A2C9KSG0-F1
#
_cell.length_a   1.000
_cell.length_b   1.000
_cell.length_c   1.000
_cell.angle_alpha   90.00
_cell.angle_beta   90.00
_cell.angle_gamma   90.00
#
_symmetry.space_group_name_H-M   'P 1'
#
loop_
_entity.id
_entity.type
_entity.pdbx_description
1 polymer ?
#
loop_
_entity_poly.entity_id
_entity_poly.type
_entity_poly.pdbx_seq_one_letter_code
_entity_poly.pdbx_strand_id
1 'polypeptide(L)'
;LSRDGQPIAATPQALAQFCEGLTNLGDVYVDDAFACLHLDHSSMTGYLGNIKVCGFLVKNELKYMTKVFNNVKRKFLVILGGLCTREKLLLLLDLLKEADNIIIAGTLATLFLKVS
;
A
#
# COMPACT_ATOMS: atom_id res chain seq x y z
N LEU A 1 24.88 -5.95 0.36
CA LEU A 1 25.50 -4.63 0.13
C LEU A 1 26.89 -4.86 -0.44
N SER A 2 27.37 -3.99 -1.34
CA SER A 2 28.78 -4.03 -1.75
C SER A 2 29.69 -3.75 -0.56
N ARG A 3 30.99 -4.02 -0.73
CA ARG A 3 32.01 -3.60 0.26
C ARG A 3 31.95 -2.10 0.58
N ASP A 4 31.36 -1.30 -0.31
CA ASP A 4 31.21 0.16 -0.20
C ASP A 4 29.80 0.60 0.23
N GLY A 5 28.95 -0.33 0.70
CA GLY A 5 27.61 -0.01 1.21
C GLY A 5 26.56 0.27 0.13
N GLN A 6 26.88 0.05 -1.15
CA GLN A 6 25.93 0.25 -2.23
C GLN A 6 24.95 -0.94 -2.35
N PRO A 7 23.68 -0.71 -2.73
CA PRO A 7 22.75 -1.78 -3.05
C PRO A 7 23.27 -2.58 -4.24
N ILE A 8 23.41 -3.89 -4.07
CA ILE A 8 23.67 -4.80 -5.18
C ILE A 8 22.32 -5.33 -5.63
N ALA A 9 21.93 -5.02 -6.87
CA ALA A 9 20.75 -5.62 -7.46
C ALA A 9 20.98 -7.13 -7.64
N ALA A 10 19.99 -7.94 -7.27
CA ALA A 10 20.05 -9.37 -7.52
C ALA A 10 20.06 -9.66 -9.02
N THR A 11 20.86 -10.63 -9.45
CA THR A 11 20.78 -11.12 -10.84
C THR A 11 19.43 -11.79 -11.07
N PRO A 12 18.88 -11.78 -12.30
CA PRO A 12 17.62 -12.45 -12.61
C PRO A 12 17.62 -13.93 -12.19
N GLN A 13 18.76 -14.60 -12.33
CA GLN A 13 18.94 -16.00 -11.92
C GLN A 13 18.85 -16.18 -10.41
N ALA A 14 19.53 -15.32 -9.63
CA ALA A 14 19.48 -15.37 -8.18
C ALA A 14 18.07 -15.06 -7.64
N LEU A 15 17.37 -14.10 -8.28
CA LEU A 15 15.99 -13.78 -7.94
C LEU A 15 15.07 -14.99 -8.21
N ALA A 16 15.18 -15.63 -9.37
CA ALA A 16 14.39 -16.80 -9.71
C ALA A 16 14.62 -17.96 -8.73
N GLN A 17 15.88 -18.26 -8.42
CA GLN A 17 16.24 -19.28 -7.43
C GLN A 17 15.67 -18.99 -6.03
N PHE A 18 15.69 -17.73 -5.61
CA PHE A 18 15.11 -17.34 -4.32
C PHE A 18 13.59 -17.53 -4.30
N CYS A 19 12.89 -17.09 -5.34
CA CYS A 19 11.44 -17.25 -5.51
C CYS A 19 11.02 -18.73 -5.57
N GLU A 20 11.78 -19.57 -6.28
CA GLU A 20 11.59 -21.02 -6.33
C GLU A 20 11.79 -21.64 -4.94
N GLY A 21 12.86 -21.24 -4.25
CA GLY A 21 13.12 -21.65 -2.87
C GLY A 21 11.96 -21.34 -1.93
N LEU A 22 11.40 -20.12 -2.00
CA LEU A 22 10.22 -19.74 -1.21
C LEU A 22 8.99 -20.57 -1.57
N THR A 23 8.78 -20.83 -2.85
CA THR A 23 7.62 -21.60 -3.34
C THR A 23 7.67 -23.04 -2.83
N ASN A 24 8.86 -23.63 -2.76
CA ASN A 24 9.06 -25.01 -2.30
C ASN A 24 8.85 -25.19 -0.79
N LEU A 25 8.68 -24.11 -0.02
CA LEU A 25 8.41 -24.20 1.43
C LEU A 25 6.98 -24.63 1.76
N GLY A 26 6.05 -24.58 0.80
CA GLY A 26 4.67 -25.02 1.06
C GLY A 26 3.74 -24.95 -0.14
N ASP A 27 2.61 -25.64 -0.01
CA ASP A 27 1.64 -25.84 -1.09
C ASP A 27 0.69 -24.65 -1.31
N VAL A 28 0.55 -23.79 -0.30
CA VAL A 28 -0.37 -22.65 -0.29
C VAL A 28 0.35 -21.42 0.23
N TYR A 29 0.24 -20.32 -0.52
CA TYR A 29 0.70 -19.01 -0.10
C TYR A 29 -0.44 -18.19 0.52
N VAL A 30 -0.18 -17.63 1.69
CA VAL A 30 -1.11 -16.75 2.42
C VAL A 30 -0.43 -15.41 2.65
N ASP A 31 -0.95 -14.34 2.04
CA ASP A 31 -0.48 -12.98 2.29
C ASP A 31 -1.36 -12.30 3.33
N ASP A 32 -0.79 -12.00 4.50
CA ASP A 32 -1.44 -11.25 5.57
C ASP A 32 -0.70 -9.94 5.91
N ALA A 33 0.15 -9.44 5.02
CA ALA A 33 1.01 -8.28 5.21
C ALA A 33 0.55 -7.06 4.40
N PHE A 34 -0.62 -6.49 4.75
CA PHE A 34 -1.24 -5.38 3.99
C PHE A 34 -0.31 -4.20 3.72
N ALA A 35 0.50 -3.81 4.71
CA ALA A 35 1.43 -2.69 4.60
C ALA A 35 2.46 -2.88 3.48
N CYS A 36 2.74 -4.11 3.05
CA CYS A 36 3.73 -4.43 2.03
C CYS A 36 3.11 -4.71 0.65
N LEU A 37 1.77 -4.73 0.50
CA LEU A 37 1.09 -5.10 -0.76
C LEU A 37 1.46 -4.24 -1.96
N HIS A 38 1.92 -3.02 -1.72
CA HIS A 38 2.34 -2.09 -2.76
C HIS A 38 3.81 -2.25 -3.17
N LEU A 39 4.54 -3.19 -2.56
CA LEU A 39 5.96 -3.43 -2.79
C LEU A 39 6.16 -4.66 -3.68
N ASP A 40 6.99 -4.51 -4.71
CA ASP A 40 7.39 -5.61 -5.57
C ASP A 40 8.60 -6.35 -4.98
N HIS A 41 8.37 -7.07 -3.89
CA HIS A 41 9.37 -7.91 -3.24
C HIS A 41 9.11 -9.39 -3.52
N SER A 42 10.17 -10.20 -3.50
CA SER A 42 10.07 -11.65 -3.75
C SER A 42 9.06 -12.37 -2.85
N SER A 43 8.87 -11.92 -1.60
CA SER A 43 7.86 -12.49 -0.68
C SER A 43 6.42 -12.08 -0.99
N MET A 44 6.21 -11.07 -1.85
CA MET A 44 4.90 -10.53 -2.24
C MET A 44 4.50 -11.04 -3.61
N THR A 45 5.40 -10.94 -4.60
CA THR A 45 5.11 -11.23 -6.01
C THR A 45 5.79 -12.49 -6.52
N GLY A 46 6.76 -13.03 -5.75
CA GLY A 46 7.64 -14.12 -6.18
C GLY A 46 7.14 -15.55 -5.93
N TYR A 47 5.97 -15.75 -5.32
CA TYR A 47 5.42 -17.10 -5.15
C TYR A 47 4.89 -17.65 -6.49
N LEU A 48 5.45 -18.79 -6.92
CA LEU A 48 5.19 -19.41 -8.23
C LEU A 48 4.10 -20.49 -8.20
N GLY A 49 3.60 -20.84 -7.02
CA GLY A 49 2.53 -21.85 -6.87
C GLY A 49 1.15 -21.35 -7.30
N ASN A 50 0.23 -22.29 -7.45
CA ASN A 50 -1.11 -22.04 -8.00
C ASN A 50 -2.09 -21.44 -6.98
N ILE A 51 -1.93 -21.73 -5.69
CA ILE A 51 -2.89 -21.33 -4.66
C ILE A 51 -2.32 -20.16 -3.86
N LYS A 52 -2.93 -18.98 -4.04
CA LYS A 52 -2.60 -17.74 -3.34
C LYS A 52 -3.87 -17.19 -2.71
N VAL A 53 -3.83 -16.93 -1.41
CA VAL A 53 -4.97 -16.38 -0.67
C VAL A 53 -4.51 -15.21 0.19
N CYS A 54 -5.45 -14.33 0.55
CA CYS A 54 -5.18 -13.33 1.58
C CYS A 54 -5.56 -13.87 2.96
N GLY A 55 -4.79 -13.48 3.97
CA GLY A 55 -5.13 -13.71 5.37
C GLY A 55 -6.25 -12.77 5.86
N PHE A 56 -6.57 -12.86 7.15
CA PHE A 56 -7.70 -12.12 7.72
C PHE A 56 -7.44 -10.62 7.84
N LEU A 57 -6.20 -10.20 8.12
CA LEU A 57 -5.82 -8.79 8.19
C LEU A 57 -6.01 -8.16 6.82
N VAL A 58 -5.40 -8.73 5.79
CA VAL A 58 -5.52 -8.21 4.41
C VAL A 58 -6.99 -8.23 3.95
N LYS A 59 -7.72 -9.32 4.22
CA LYS A 59 -9.15 -9.41 3.90
C LYS A 59 -9.96 -8.27 4.55
N ASN A 60 -9.68 -7.96 5.81
CA ASN A 60 -10.37 -6.89 6.53
C ASN A 60 -10.02 -5.52 5.95
N GLU A 61 -8.75 -5.25 5.69
CA GLU A 61 -8.31 -3.99 5.08
C GLU A 61 -8.96 -3.77 3.71
N LEU A 62 -8.93 -4.78 2.83
CA LEU A 62 -9.59 -4.72 1.52
C LEU A 62 -11.10 -4.47 1.66
N LYS A 63 -11.75 -5.10 2.65
CA LYS A 63 -13.19 -4.88 2.92
C LYS A 63 -13.49 -3.44 3.33
N TYR A 64 -12.65 -2.79 4.12
CA TYR A 64 -12.85 -1.39 4.51
C TYR A 64 -12.50 -0.44 3.36
N MET A 65 -11.40 -0.67 2.66
CA MET A 65 -11.00 0.11 1.48
C MET A 65 -12.09 0.05 0.39
N THR A 66 -12.67 -1.13 0.12
CA THR A 66 -13.77 -1.28 -0.85
C THR A 66 -14.98 -0.41 -0.50
N LYS A 67 -15.30 -0.24 0.79
CA LYS A 67 -16.40 0.65 1.21
C LYS A 67 -16.07 2.12 0.98
N VAL A 68 -14.80 2.49 1.04
CA VAL A 68 -14.34 3.88 0.87
C VAL A 68 -14.17 4.25 -0.60
N PHE A 69 -13.80 3.31 -1.47
CA PHE A 69 -13.57 3.62 -2.89
C PHE A 69 -14.73 3.24 -3.81
N ASN A 70 -15.48 2.17 -3.53
CA ASN A 70 -16.47 1.64 -4.47
C ASN A 70 -17.93 1.77 -3.99
N ASN A 71 -18.16 1.91 -2.68
CA ASN A 71 -19.50 1.90 -2.09
C ASN A 71 -19.59 2.89 -0.92
N VAL A 72 -19.23 4.16 -1.19
CA VAL A 72 -19.22 5.22 -0.19
C VAL A 72 -20.64 5.44 0.34
N LYS A 73 -20.84 5.16 1.63
CA LYS A 73 -22.07 5.56 2.31
C LYS A 73 -22.02 7.06 2.59
N ARG A 74 -23.01 7.79 2.08
CA ARG A 74 -23.22 9.21 2.40
C ARG A 74 -23.92 9.32 3.76
N LYS A 75 -23.60 10.28 4.63
CA LYS A 75 -22.70 11.43 4.53
C LYS A 75 -21.22 11.03 4.78
N PHE A 76 -20.34 11.27 3.82
CA PHE A 76 -18.94 10.92 3.84
C PHE A 76 -18.05 12.11 4.21
N LEU A 77 -17.49 12.06 5.41
CA LEU A 77 -16.55 13.06 5.93
C LEU A 77 -15.11 12.52 5.79
N VAL A 78 -14.24 13.30 5.16
CA VAL A 78 -12.80 13.04 5.14
C VAL A 78 -12.08 14.00 6.08
N ILE A 79 -11.25 13.46 6.97
CA ILE A 79 -10.40 14.25 7.88
C ILE A 79 -8.95 14.05 7.46
N LEU A 80 -8.31 15.12 6.98
CA LEU A 80 -6.91 15.15 6.59
C LEU A 80 -6.08 15.90 7.64
N GLY A 81 -4.97 15.30 8.06
CA GLY A 81 -4.07 15.93 9.04
C GLY A 81 -2.61 15.55 8.84
N GLY A 82 -1.74 16.11 9.68
CA GLY A 82 -0.30 15.84 9.69
C GLY A 82 0.49 16.66 8.66
N LEU A 83 1.73 16.22 8.38
CA LEU A 83 2.57 16.75 7.31
C LEU A 83 2.37 15.90 6.06
N CYS A 84 1.82 16.48 4.99
CA CYS A 84 1.62 15.79 3.72
C CYS A 84 2.65 16.28 2.70
N THR A 85 3.39 15.36 2.08
CA THR A 85 4.21 15.68 0.89
C THR A 85 3.29 15.88 -0.32
N ARG A 86 3.77 16.63 -1.32
CA ARG A 86 2.98 16.96 -2.52
C ARG A 86 2.51 15.72 -3.29
N GLU A 87 3.34 14.67 -3.34
CA GLU A 87 2.99 13.42 -4.04
C GLU A 87 1.83 12.69 -3.34
N LYS A 88 1.82 12.66 -2.00
CA LYS A 88 0.73 12.06 -1.23
C LYS A 88 -0.57 12.86 -1.35
N LEU A 89 -0.47 14.18 -1.50
CA LEU A 89 -1.63 15.03 -1.69
C LEU A 89 -2.35 14.70 -3.01
N LEU A 90 -1.60 14.47 -4.09
CA LEU A 90 -2.17 14.09 -5.39
C LEU A 90 -2.98 12.79 -5.30
N LEU A 91 -2.47 11.79 -4.57
CA LEU A 91 -3.19 10.53 -4.33
C LEU A 91 -4.49 10.74 -3.54
N LEU A 92 -4.49 11.68 -2.61
CA LEU A 92 -5.67 12.01 -1.80
C LEU A 92 -6.72 12.83 -2.57
N LEU A 93 -6.35 13.51 -3.66
CA LEU A 93 -7.29 14.31 -4.45
C LEU A 93 -8.45 13.48 -4.99
N ASP A 94 -8.20 12.22 -5.38
CA ASP A 94 -9.26 11.35 -5.88
C ASP A 94 -10.25 10.95 -4.77
N LEU A 95 -9.76 10.75 -3.55
CA LEU A 95 -10.62 10.49 -2.39
C LEU A 95 -11.44 11.74 -2.01
N LEU A 96 -10.86 12.93 -2.14
CA LEU A 96 -11.54 14.18 -1.82
C LEU A 96 -12.68 14.51 -2.78
N LYS A 97 -12.64 14.03 -4.03
CA LYS A 97 -13.74 14.21 -5.00
C LYS A 97 -15.04 13.54 -4.52
N GLU A 98 -14.92 12.43 -3.79
CA GLU A 98 -16.07 11.68 -3.28
C GLU A 98 -16.59 12.21 -1.93
N ALA A 99 -15.82 13.06 -1.24
CA ALA A 99 -16.16 13.57 0.09
C ALA A 99 -17.34 14.57 0.06
N ASP A 100 -18.32 14.41 0.97
CA ASP A 100 -19.34 15.45 1.22
C ASP A 100 -18.74 16.62 2.00
N ASN A 101 -17.88 16.31 2.97
CA ASN A 101 -17.26 17.29 3.84
C ASN A 101 -15.79 16.93 4.02
N ILE A 102 -14.94 17.96 4.12
CA ILE A 102 -13.50 17.80 4.32
C ILE A 102 -13.10 18.65 5.52
N ILE A 103 -12.42 18.04 6.49
CA ILE A 103 -11.76 18.73 7.59
C ILE A 103 -10.25 18.61 7.36
N ILE A 104 -9.56 19.75 7.36
CA ILE A 104 -8.09 19.81 7.26
C ILE A 104 -7.55 20.32 8.58
N ALA A 105 -6.63 19.58 9.19
CA ALA A 105 -6.04 19.88 10.49
C ALA A 105 -4.50 19.79 10.46
N GLY A 106 -3.86 20.30 11.52
CA GLY A 106 -2.40 20.22 11.71
C GLY A 106 -1.61 21.05 10.68
N THR A 107 -0.36 20.65 10.43
CA THR A 107 0.57 21.37 9.54
C THR A 107 0.03 21.50 8.11
N LEU A 108 -0.82 20.58 7.65
CA LEU A 108 -1.47 20.69 6.35
C LEU A 108 -2.39 21.91 6.26
N ALA A 109 -3.07 22.29 7.35
CA ALA A 109 -3.98 23.44 7.35
C ALA A 109 -3.24 24.77 7.11
N THR A 110 -1.98 24.90 7.55
CA THR A 110 -1.19 26.12 7.34
C THR A 110 -0.85 26.36 5.88
N LEU A 111 -0.74 25.30 5.07
CA LEU A 111 -0.53 25.42 3.63
C LEU A 111 -1.72 26.10 2.95
N PHE A 112 -2.94 25.77 3.36
CA PHE A 112 -4.16 26.39 2.84
C PHE A 112 -4.32 27.82 3.37
N LEU A 113 -4.10 28.04 4.67
CA LEU A 113 -4.18 29.37 5.29
C LEU A 113 -3.15 30.38 4.77
N LYS A 114 -2.01 29.91 4.24
CA LYS A 114 -0.97 30.77 3.66
C LYS A 114 -1.31 31.21 2.22
N VAL A 115 -2.18 30.47 1.53
CA VAL A 115 -2.56 30.70 0.12
C VAL A 115 -3.91 31.41 0.00
N SER A 116 -4.77 31.28 1.02
CA SER A 116 -5.99 32.08 1.21
C SER A 116 -5.70 33.48 1.75
#